data_AF-R5VS90-F1
#
_entry.id   AF-R5VS90-F1
#
_cell.length_a   1.000
_cell.length_b   1.000
_cell.length_c   1.000
_cell.angle_alpha   90.00
_cell.angle_beta   90.00
_cell.angle_gamma   90.00
#
_symmetry.space_group_name_H-M   'P 1'
#
loop_
_entity.id
_entity.type
_entity.pdbx_description
1 polymer ?
#
loop_
_entity_poly.entity_id
_entity_poly.type
_entity_poly.pdbx_seq_one_letter_code
_entity_poly.pdbx_strand_id
1 'polypeptide(L)'
;MKKVIYISYAVCAIAMFALLFYMFDHLRVIESNTREDNEYTQLQPYRTWVVKDSGAPIGVSKVFQFKVPAIGKGTKTLAFYSHHQDVVIYKGDKVIYQRRVYQGNPFGRTSGQGWNDLTLYSEDSGKILTVVMSPEYSTVQGIDVTFYYGSKIKIWLHDVIRQLAPSILSLIAIVMGMIFVVFILVNIRNKKINRNLLFMGIFSICIGVWKITDAGILQLLFGNNILFSYIPFVSLLLCVIPFVLFMRTLFTDRESKGWYIVCLASLAVMVFSFVVQILNKGDMRETLPFNHAVMGVMALVTVVQVVRQWKKQGMNRKLKLIFCCFLTCIVGLIGDTITFYTTEGMGSMVFGIFGFIIFTIIVGINSMAESRALMARGEQAEQLEKMAYHDQLTGVYNRTAYAAHTTAEDFEKDKCIVVMMDLNNLKKCNDTRGHEEGDAYIKASVELILQTLGTLGNCYRLGGDEFCVLIHGGTPKACSDQIQKLWEKTEQFNKENPEAFPVHIAVGFVSYDKDKDYDFADTLRRADRLMYEKKFAMKHQQAECVG
;
A
#
# COMPACT_ATOMS: atom_id res chain seq x y z
N MET A 1 -0.28 -28.04 2.96
CA MET A 1 -1.47 -27.17 2.90
C MET A 1 -1.24 -25.79 2.28
N LYS A 2 -0.41 -24.89 2.84
CA LYS A 2 -0.21 -23.53 2.26
C LYS A 2 0.28 -23.48 0.80
N LYS A 3 1.29 -24.28 0.42
CA LYS A 3 1.75 -24.40 -0.98
C LYS A 3 0.64 -24.90 -1.92
N VAL A 4 -0.16 -25.86 -1.46
CA VAL A 4 -1.30 -26.38 -2.22
C VAL A 4 -2.36 -25.30 -2.39
N ILE A 5 -2.64 -24.50 -1.36
CA ILE A 5 -3.58 -23.37 -1.45
C ILE A 5 -3.07 -22.27 -2.39
N TYR A 6 -1.78 -21.94 -2.37
CA TYR A 6 -1.21 -20.93 -3.28
C TYR A 6 -1.18 -21.39 -4.74
N ILE A 7 -0.79 -22.65 -4.99
CA ILE A 7 -0.82 -23.23 -6.33
C ILE A 7 -2.28 -23.37 -6.79
N SER A 8 -3.19 -23.81 -5.92
CA SER A 8 -4.62 -23.91 -6.23
C SER A 8 -5.23 -22.54 -6.51
N TYR A 9 -4.86 -21.50 -5.76
CA TYR A 9 -5.32 -20.13 -6.00
C TYR A 9 -4.74 -19.55 -7.29
N ALA A 10 -3.44 -19.76 -7.58
CA ALA A 10 -2.83 -19.32 -8.83
C ALA A 10 -3.44 -20.04 -10.04
N VAL A 11 -3.70 -21.34 -9.93
CA VAL A 11 -4.38 -22.14 -10.96
C VAL A 11 -5.83 -21.69 -11.10
N CYS A 12 -6.56 -21.44 -10.00
CA CYS A 12 -7.93 -20.92 -10.04
C CYS A 12 -8.00 -19.50 -10.62
N ALA A 13 -7.03 -18.65 -10.33
CA ALA A 13 -6.95 -17.29 -10.86
C ALA A 13 -6.61 -17.30 -12.35
N ILE A 14 -5.64 -18.11 -12.78
CA ILE A 14 -5.32 -18.32 -14.21
C ILE A 14 -6.52 -18.94 -14.93
N ALA A 15 -7.21 -19.91 -14.32
CA ALA A 15 -8.41 -20.51 -14.87
C ALA A 15 -9.59 -19.52 -14.92
N MET A 16 -9.78 -18.66 -13.91
CA MET A 16 -10.79 -17.58 -13.95
C MET A 16 -10.47 -16.53 -15.00
N PHE A 17 -9.20 -16.14 -15.17
CA PHE A 17 -8.80 -15.21 -16.22
C PHE A 17 -8.87 -15.83 -17.61
N ALA A 18 -8.49 -17.11 -17.76
CA ALA A 18 -8.67 -17.86 -19.00
C ALA A 18 -10.17 -18.08 -19.30
N LEU A 19 -10.99 -18.33 -18.28
CA LEU A 19 -12.46 -18.42 -18.40
C LEU A 19 -13.04 -17.06 -18.77
N LEU A 20 -12.58 -15.95 -18.19
CA LEU A 20 -13.01 -14.60 -18.56
C LEU A 20 -12.57 -14.25 -19.99
N PHE A 21 -11.37 -14.65 -20.41
CA PHE A 21 -10.87 -14.41 -21.77
C PHE A 21 -11.59 -15.30 -22.79
N TYR A 22 -11.86 -16.57 -22.43
CA TYR A 22 -12.69 -17.49 -23.20
C TYR A 22 -14.14 -17.00 -23.26
N MET A 23 -14.71 -16.53 -22.15
CA MET A 23 -16.02 -15.88 -22.12
C MET A 23 -16.00 -14.61 -22.97
N PHE A 24 -14.91 -13.84 -23.01
CA PHE A 24 -14.81 -12.66 -23.87
C PHE A 24 -14.72 -13.03 -25.37
N ASP A 25 -14.05 -14.13 -25.71
CA ASP A 25 -13.90 -14.63 -27.08
C ASP A 25 -15.09 -15.48 -27.57
N HIS A 26 -15.86 -16.10 -26.65
CA HIS A 26 -16.95 -17.05 -26.94
C HIS A 26 -18.33 -16.65 -26.39
N LEU A 27 -18.45 -15.64 -25.53
CA LEU A 27 -19.71 -14.91 -25.39
C LEU A 27 -19.87 -13.98 -26.58
N ARG A 28 -20.07 -14.59 -27.75
CA ARG A 28 -20.81 -13.93 -28.80
C ARG A 28 -22.26 -13.91 -28.36
N VAL A 29 -22.66 -12.85 -27.68
CA VAL A 29 -24.07 -12.49 -27.62
C VAL A 29 -24.45 -12.12 -29.05
N ILE A 30 -25.05 -13.07 -29.77
CA ILE A 30 -25.78 -12.75 -30.99
C ILE A 30 -27.12 -12.19 -30.51
N GLU A 31 -27.12 -10.90 -30.21
CA GLU A 31 -28.36 -10.12 -30.21
C GLU A 31 -28.78 -9.98 -31.67
N SER A 32 -29.69 -10.85 -32.11
CA SER A 32 -30.37 -10.68 -33.38
C SER A 32 -31.57 -9.76 -33.19
N ASN A 33 -31.31 -8.45 -33.12
CA ASN A 33 -32.33 -7.49 -33.51
C ASN A 33 -32.50 -7.61 -35.03
N THR A 34 -33.50 -8.39 -35.45
CA THR A 34 -33.85 -8.58 -36.87
C THR A 34 -34.44 -7.33 -37.54
N ARG A 35 -34.60 -6.24 -36.78
CA ARG A 35 -34.98 -4.92 -37.30
C ARG A 35 -34.40 -3.85 -36.40
N GLU A 36 -33.37 -3.14 -36.87
CA GLU A 36 -33.09 -1.76 -36.48
C GLU A 36 -32.01 -1.19 -37.39
N ASP A 37 -32.24 0.02 -37.90
CA ASP A 37 -31.29 0.74 -38.74
C ASP A 37 -29.89 0.80 -38.10
N ASN A 38 -28.87 0.43 -38.87
CA ASN A 38 -27.47 0.36 -38.41
C ASN A 38 -26.75 1.70 -38.32
N GLU A 39 -27.47 2.79 -38.53
CA GLU A 39 -26.90 4.13 -38.67
C GLU A 39 -27.51 5.09 -37.64
N TYR A 40 -26.71 6.09 -37.28
CA TYR A 40 -27.16 7.25 -36.53
C TYR A 40 -26.69 8.50 -37.28
N THR A 41 -27.43 9.59 -37.09
CA THR A 41 -27.12 10.88 -37.68
C THR A 41 -27.16 11.95 -36.59
N GLN A 42 -26.46 13.06 -36.80
CA GLN A 42 -26.61 14.23 -35.94
C GLN A 42 -27.91 14.94 -36.30
N LEU A 43 -28.78 15.13 -35.32
CA LEU A 43 -30.05 15.83 -35.49
C LEU A 43 -29.88 17.29 -35.07
N GLN A 44 -30.04 18.20 -36.02
CA GLN A 44 -29.98 19.62 -35.71
C GLN A 44 -31.35 20.15 -35.27
N PRO A 45 -31.42 20.96 -34.20
CA PRO A 45 -32.64 21.67 -33.86
C PRO A 45 -32.95 22.68 -34.95
N TYR A 46 -34.22 22.77 -35.37
CA TYR A 46 -34.62 23.80 -36.34
C TYR A 46 -34.83 25.15 -35.66
N ARG A 47 -34.99 25.16 -34.33
CA ARG A 47 -35.09 26.37 -33.51
C ARG A 47 -34.41 26.14 -32.16
N THR A 48 -33.56 27.09 -31.78
CA THR A 48 -32.88 27.11 -30.47
C THR A 48 -32.95 28.52 -29.90
N TRP A 49 -33.30 28.64 -28.63
CA TRP A 49 -33.29 29.93 -27.93
C TRP A 49 -33.08 29.74 -26.43
N VAL A 50 -32.75 30.83 -25.74
CA VAL A 50 -32.63 30.87 -24.27
C VAL A 50 -33.85 31.57 -23.72
N VAL A 51 -34.45 31.00 -22.68
CA VAL A 51 -35.59 31.57 -21.95
C VAL A 51 -35.19 31.85 -20.50
N LYS A 52 -35.69 32.96 -19.94
CA LYS A 52 -35.63 33.19 -18.49
C LYS A 52 -36.67 32.29 -17.83
N ASP A 53 -36.21 31.39 -16.99
CA ASP A 53 -37.03 30.40 -16.28
C ASP A 53 -36.79 30.55 -14.78
N SER A 54 -37.76 31.08 -14.05
CA SER A 54 -37.66 31.23 -12.59
C SER A 54 -37.60 29.90 -11.84
N GLY A 55 -38.00 28.80 -12.48
CA GLY A 55 -37.88 27.44 -11.95
C GLY A 55 -36.55 26.77 -12.26
N ALA A 56 -35.69 27.37 -13.08
CA ALA A 56 -34.37 26.84 -13.40
C ALA A 56 -33.33 27.19 -12.31
N PRO A 57 -32.33 26.32 -12.06
CA PRO A 57 -31.37 26.51 -10.97
C PRO A 57 -30.64 27.87 -10.98
N ILE A 58 -30.27 28.36 -12.17
CA ILE A 58 -29.62 29.66 -12.36
C ILE A 58 -30.51 30.68 -13.10
N GLY A 59 -31.82 30.44 -13.19
CA GLY A 59 -32.79 31.36 -13.77
C GLY A 59 -32.88 31.38 -15.31
N VAL A 60 -32.19 30.47 -16.00
CA VAL A 60 -32.22 30.35 -17.46
C VAL A 60 -32.31 28.90 -17.92
N SER A 61 -32.96 28.68 -19.06
CA SER A 61 -33.00 27.38 -19.76
C SER A 61 -32.75 27.55 -21.25
N LYS A 62 -32.03 26.60 -21.86
CA LYS A 62 -31.84 26.50 -23.31
C LYS A 62 -32.89 25.55 -23.87
N VAL A 63 -33.65 26.03 -24.85
CA VAL A 63 -34.75 25.29 -25.46
C VAL A 63 -34.36 24.91 -26.88
N PHE A 64 -34.54 23.64 -27.21
CA PHE A 64 -34.25 23.06 -28.52
C PHE A 64 -35.52 22.42 -29.09
N GLN A 65 -35.89 22.79 -30.31
CA GLN A 65 -37.03 22.19 -30.99
C GLN A 65 -36.59 21.37 -32.20
N PHE A 66 -37.16 20.18 -32.29
CA PHE A 66 -36.90 19.22 -33.34
C PHE A 66 -38.21 18.80 -34.00
N LYS A 67 -38.18 18.63 -35.32
CA LYS A 67 -39.22 17.89 -36.03
C LYS A 67 -38.73 16.46 -36.15
N VAL A 68 -39.48 15.52 -35.57
CA VAL A 68 -39.08 14.11 -35.58
C VAL A 68 -39.05 13.62 -37.03
N PRO A 69 -37.92 13.09 -37.53
CA PRO A 69 -37.85 12.53 -38.88
C PRO A 69 -38.86 11.40 -39.06
N ALA A 70 -39.18 11.05 -40.31
CA ALA A 70 -40.05 9.90 -40.56
C ALA A 70 -39.41 8.62 -39.97
N ILE A 71 -40.14 7.96 -39.07
CA ILE A 71 -39.75 6.69 -38.47
C ILE A 71 -40.50 5.59 -39.23
N GLY A 72 -39.76 4.72 -39.90
CA GLY A 72 -40.30 3.57 -40.62
C GLY A 72 -40.83 2.48 -39.67
N LYS A 73 -40.64 1.20 -40.02
CA LYS A 73 -40.95 0.10 -39.08
C LYS A 73 -39.90 0.02 -37.98
N GLY A 74 -40.33 0.04 -36.71
CA GLY A 74 -39.45 -0.12 -35.55
C GLY A 74 -39.43 1.11 -34.64
N THR A 75 -38.36 1.26 -33.86
CA THR A 75 -38.13 2.43 -32.99
C THR A 75 -36.85 3.14 -33.36
N LYS A 76 -36.74 4.41 -32.97
CA LYS A 76 -35.54 5.23 -33.12
C LYS A 76 -35.21 5.87 -31.79
N THR A 77 -33.96 6.23 -31.57
CA THR A 77 -33.55 6.88 -30.33
C THR A 77 -33.08 8.30 -30.62
N LEU A 78 -33.62 9.27 -29.89
CA LEU A 78 -33.01 10.59 -29.71
C LEU A 78 -32.10 10.52 -28.49
N ALA A 79 -30.80 10.69 -28.68
CA ALA A 79 -29.81 10.65 -27.59
C ALA A 79 -28.96 11.91 -27.57
N PHE A 80 -28.64 12.41 -26.38
CA PHE A 80 -27.73 13.54 -26.18
C PHE A 80 -27.12 13.48 -24.78
N TYR A 81 -25.91 14.02 -24.64
CA TYR A 81 -25.20 14.04 -23.37
C TYR A 81 -25.43 15.37 -22.65
N SER A 82 -25.85 15.32 -21.38
CA SER A 82 -26.03 16.51 -20.53
C SER A 82 -24.93 16.60 -19.48
N HIS A 83 -24.41 17.80 -19.25
CA HIS A 83 -23.38 18.06 -18.23
C HIS A 83 -23.96 18.97 -17.14
N HIS A 84 -24.38 18.40 -16.00
CA HIS A 84 -24.90 19.17 -14.87
C HIS A 84 -26.05 20.10 -15.27
N GLN A 85 -27.02 19.51 -15.96
CA GLN A 85 -28.15 20.19 -16.57
C GLN A 85 -29.40 19.37 -16.32
N ASP A 86 -30.41 20.00 -15.75
CA ASP A 86 -31.76 19.46 -15.68
C ASP A 86 -32.31 19.33 -17.10
N VAL A 87 -32.90 18.18 -17.43
CA VAL A 87 -33.42 17.88 -18.78
C VAL A 87 -34.91 17.59 -18.69
N VAL A 88 -35.70 18.25 -19.52
CA VAL A 88 -37.12 17.92 -19.73
C VAL A 88 -37.41 17.87 -21.21
N ILE A 89 -38.09 16.81 -21.66
CA ILE A 89 -38.54 16.67 -23.05
C ILE A 89 -40.05 16.68 -23.10
N TYR A 90 -40.58 17.56 -23.93
CA TYR A 90 -42.00 17.71 -24.20
C TYR A 90 -42.35 17.22 -25.60
N LYS A 91 -43.52 16.60 -25.73
CA LYS A 91 -44.21 16.28 -26.99
C LYS A 91 -45.53 17.05 -26.98
N GLY A 92 -45.58 18.17 -27.70
CA GLY A 92 -46.62 19.18 -27.47
C GLY A 92 -46.50 19.75 -26.06
N ASP A 93 -47.58 19.75 -25.28
CA ASP A 93 -47.61 20.22 -23.88
C ASP A 93 -47.33 19.12 -22.85
N LYS A 94 -47.16 17.86 -23.29
CA LYS A 94 -46.96 16.71 -22.40
C LYS A 94 -45.48 16.44 -22.16
N VAL A 95 -45.07 16.38 -20.90
CA VAL A 95 -43.75 15.88 -20.49
C VAL A 95 -43.67 14.37 -20.76
N ILE A 96 -42.67 13.95 -21.54
CA ILE A 96 -42.43 12.54 -21.87
C ILE A 96 -41.10 12.02 -21.33
N TYR A 97 -40.20 12.92 -20.95
CA TYR A 97 -38.95 12.58 -20.27
C TYR A 97 -38.59 13.72 -19.33
N GLN A 98 -38.12 13.38 -18.13
CA GLN A 98 -37.65 14.36 -17.17
C GLN A 98 -36.52 13.76 -16.34
N ARG A 99 -35.43 14.50 -16.24
CA ARG A 99 -34.31 14.27 -15.35
C ARG A 99 -34.04 15.58 -14.63
N ARG A 100 -34.36 15.61 -13.34
CA ARG A 100 -34.07 16.75 -12.46
C ARG A 100 -33.61 16.25 -11.10
N VAL A 101 -32.86 17.09 -10.38
CA VAL A 101 -32.54 16.81 -8.97
C VAL A 101 -33.82 16.82 -8.14
N TYR A 102 -33.94 15.87 -7.22
CA TYR A 102 -35.06 15.83 -6.27
C TYR A 102 -35.08 17.10 -5.41
N GLN A 103 -36.24 17.75 -5.31
CA GLN A 103 -36.41 18.92 -4.43
C GLN A 103 -36.15 18.52 -2.97
N GLY A 104 -35.15 19.13 -2.35
CA GLY A 104 -34.73 18.78 -0.98
C GLY A 104 -33.65 17.72 -0.89
N ASN A 105 -32.94 17.41 -2.00
CA ASN A 105 -31.72 16.60 -1.96
C ASN A 105 -30.75 17.18 -0.90
N PRO A 106 -30.40 16.42 0.17
CA PRO A 106 -29.46 16.90 1.18
C PRO A 106 -28.03 17.00 0.65
N PHE A 107 -27.75 16.43 -0.53
CA PHE A 107 -26.41 16.27 -1.07
C PHE A 107 -26.24 16.98 -2.42
N GLY A 108 -26.14 18.30 -2.34
CA GLY A 108 -25.78 19.19 -3.45
C GLY A 108 -26.86 19.38 -4.51
N ARG A 109 -26.53 20.21 -5.51
CA ARG A 109 -27.49 20.77 -6.48
C ARG A 109 -27.40 20.14 -7.86
N THR A 110 -26.51 19.16 -8.02
CA THR A 110 -26.19 18.55 -9.32
C THR A 110 -27.10 17.39 -9.73
N SER A 111 -27.60 17.39 -10.95
CA SER A 111 -28.23 16.23 -11.65
C SER A 111 -27.18 15.31 -12.28
N GLY A 112 -25.92 15.69 -12.14
CA GLY A 112 -24.76 15.00 -12.65
C GLY A 112 -24.61 15.11 -14.15
N GLN A 113 -23.72 14.30 -14.69
CA GLN A 113 -23.47 14.17 -16.13
C GLN A 113 -23.85 12.78 -16.61
N GLY A 114 -24.29 12.68 -17.87
CA GLY A 114 -24.66 11.39 -18.46
C GLY A 114 -25.51 11.50 -19.72
N TRP A 115 -25.62 10.38 -20.42
CA TRP A 115 -26.48 10.23 -21.58
C TRP A 115 -27.97 10.30 -21.20
N ASN A 116 -28.73 11.03 -22.01
CA ASN A 116 -30.19 11.03 -22.00
C ASN A 116 -30.64 10.43 -23.32
N ASP A 117 -31.44 9.37 -23.26
CA ASP A 117 -31.99 8.72 -24.43
C ASP A 117 -33.52 8.61 -24.33
N LEU A 118 -34.17 8.93 -25.44
CA LEU A 118 -35.62 8.85 -25.59
C LEU A 118 -35.93 7.96 -26.78
N THR A 119 -36.64 6.85 -26.52
CA THR A 119 -37.18 5.99 -27.56
C THR A 119 -38.37 6.67 -28.23
N LEU A 120 -38.32 6.75 -29.56
CA LEU A 120 -39.33 7.33 -30.44
C LEU A 120 -39.96 6.22 -31.29
N TYR A 121 -41.27 6.31 -31.48
CA TYR A 121 -42.08 5.34 -32.20
C TYR A 121 -42.54 5.90 -33.55
N SER A 122 -43.03 5.05 -34.44
CA SER A 122 -43.57 5.48 -35.74
C SER A 122 -44.64 6.58 -35.63
N GLU A 123 -45.44 6.56 -34.56
CA GLU A 123 -46.43 7.59 -34.24
C GLU A 123 -45.84 8.97 -33.88
N ASP A 124 -44.54 9.06 -33.61
CA ASP A 124 -43.84 10.32 -33.34
C ASP A 124 -43.42 11.05 -34.61
N SER A 125 -43.45 10.37 -35.75
CA SER A 125 -43.04 10.92 -37.05
C SER A 125 -43.70 12.26 -37.35
N GLY A 126 -42.90 13.28 -37.63
CA GLY A 126 -43.36 14.62 -37.98
C GLY A 126 -43.87 15.46 -36.81
N LYS A 127 -44.00 14.90 -35.59
CA LYS A 127 -44.34 15.67 -34.37
C LYS A 127 -43.17 16.54 -33.94
N ILE A 128 -43.49 17.58 -33.16
CA ILE A 128 -42.49 18.48 -32.59
C ILE A 128 -42.11 17.99 -31.19
N LEU A 129 -40.80 17.81 -30.99
CA LEU A 129 -40.21 17.60 -29.68
C LEU A 129 -39.54 18.88 -29.21
N THR A 130 -39.77 19.23 -27.95
CA THR A 130 -39.11 20.37 -27.30
C THR A 130 -38.25 19.84 -26.17
N VAL A 131 -36.93 19.95 -26.29
CA VAL A 131 -35.97 19.62 -25.22
C VAL A 131 -35.63 20.92 -24.49
N VAL A 132 -35.85 20.94 -23.19
CA VAL A 132 -35.51 22.05 -22.30
C VAL A 132 -34.38 21.60 -21.39
N MET A 133 -33.25 22.28 -21.47
CA MET A 133 -32.07 22.02 -20.65
C MET A 133 -31.80 23.22 -19.75
N SER A 134 -31.72 22.99 -18.44
CA SER A 134 -31.53 24.05 -17.45
C SER A 134 -30.19 23.85 -16.74
N PRO A 135 -29.17 24.68 -16.99
CA PRO A 135 -27.87 24.56 -16.34
C PRO A 135 -27.96 24.77 -14.83
N GLU A 136 -27.18 23.98 -14.09
CA GLU A 136 -27.07 24.08 -12.63
C GLU A 136 -26.02 25.08 -12.18
N TYR A 137 -25.03 25.33 -13.04
CA TYR A 137 -23.92 26.25 -12.81
C TYR A 137 -23.77 27.21 -13.98
N SER A 138 -23.30 28.43 -13.71
CA SER A 138 -23.00 29.41 -14.77
C SER A 138 -21.95 28.89 -15.76
N THR A 139 -21.00 28.06 -15.30
CA THR A 139 -19.93 27.48 -16.11
C THR A 139 -20.39 26.44 -17.12
N VAL A 140 -21.64 25.97 -17.06
CA VAL A 140 -22.21 25.00 -18.02
C VAL A 140 -23.33 25.61 -18.88
N GLN A 141 -23.53 26.93 -18.78
CA GLN A 141 -24.52 27.65 -19.58
C GLN A 141 -24.11 27.72 -21.06
N GLY A 142 -22.80 27.81 -21.32
CA GLY A 142 -22.22 27.94 -22.67
C GLY A 142 -22.12 26.64 -23.45
N ILE A 143 -22.38 25.50 -22.82
CA ILE A 143 -22.21 24.18 -23.44
C ILE A 143 -23.14 24.00 -24.64
N ASP A 144 -22.55 23.68 -25.78
CA ASP A 144 -23.28 23.20 -26.95
C ASP A 144 -23.55 21.72 -26.84
N VAL A 145 -24.79 21.36 -27.15
CA VAL A 145 -25.30 20.01 -26.99
C VAL A 145 -25.49 19.41 -28.38
N THR A 146 -24.84 18.27 -28.59
CA THR A 146 -25.01 17.50 -29.82
C THR A 146 -26.10 16.46 -29.63
N PHE A 147 -27.09 16.48 -30.51
CA PHE A 147 -28.20 15.52 -30.53
C PHE A 147 -27.96 14.49 -31.61
N TYR A 148 -28.17 13.22 -31.25
CA TYR A 148 -28.03 12.07 -32.13
C TYR A 148 -29.39 11.41 -32.33
N TYR A 149 -29.67 10.98 -33.55
CA TYR A 149 -30.90 10.29 -33.92
C TYR A 149 -30.58 9.01 -34.67
N GLY A 150 -31.04 7.86 -34.17
CA GLY A 150 -30.80 6.57 -34.82
C GLY A 150 -30.71 5.40 -33.85
N SER A 151 -29.80 4.47 -34.14
CA SER A 151 -29.52 3.31 -33.28
C SER A 151 -28.86 3.72 -31.96
N LYS A 152 -29.52 3.39 -30.85
CA LYS A 152 -28.99 3.58 -29.49
C LYS A 152 -27.61 2.92 -29.32
N ILE A 153 -27.49 1.67 -29.76
CA ILE A 153 -26.27 0.87 -29.61
C ILE A 153 -25.10 1.53 -30.34
N LYS A 154 -25.29 2.03 -31.56
CA LYS A 154 -24.21 2.68 -32.32
C LYS A 154 -23.77 4.00 -31.71
N ILE A 155 -24.70 4.79 -31.18
CA ILE A 155 -24.39 6.04 -30.48
C ILE A 155 -23.55 5.75 -29.24
N TRP A 156 -23.94 4.75 -28.45
CA TRP A 156 -23.21 4.34 -27.24
C TRP A 156 -21.84 3.74 -27.57
N LEU A 157 -21.77 2.88 -28.59
CA LEU A 157 -20.51 2.27 -29.03
C LEU A 157 -19.50 3.32 -29.51
N HIS A 158 -19.95 4.36 -30.22
CA HIS A 158 -19.10 5.47 -30.62
C HIS A 158 -18.45 6.17 -29.41
N ASP A 159 -19.23 6.42 -28.36
CA ASP A 159 -18.74 7.04 -27.13
C ASP A 159 -17.77 6.12 -26.36
N VAL A 160 -18.10 4.84 -26.22
CA VAL A 160 -17.23 3.84 -25.58
C VAL A 160 -15.88 3.74 -26.28
N ILE A 161 -15.86 3.73 -27.63
CA ILE A 161 -14.61 3.69 -28.41
C ILE A 161 -13.76 4.95 -28.15
N ARG A 162 -14.38 6.13 -28.09
CA ARG A 162 -13.69 7.40 -27.80
C ARG A 162 -13.04 7.40 -26.42
N GLN A 163 -13.71 6.79 -25.43
CA GLN A 163 -13.27 6.75 -24.04
C GLN A 163 -12.40 5.53 -23.69
N LEU A 164 -12.12 4.65 -24.66
CA LEU A 164 -11.37 3.42 -24.45
C LEU A 164 -9.93 3.68 -23.99
N ALA A 165 -9.20 4.56 -24.67
CA ALA A 165 -7.81 4.85 -24.34
C ALA A 165 -7.63 5.47 -22.93
N PRO A 166 -8.38 6.52 -22.53
CA PRO A 166 -8.36 7.01 -21.15
C PRO A 166 -8.71 5.94 -20.10
N SER A 167 -9.65 5.06 -20.42
CA SER A 167 -10.10 4.00 -19.51
C SER A 167 -9.04 2.91 -19.32
N ILE A 168 -8.32 2.53 -20.38
CA ILE A 168 -7.19 1.60 -20.30
C ILE A 168 -6.07 2.19 -19.44
N LEU A 169 -5.70 3.45 -19.66
CA LEU A 169 -4.69 4.14 -18.84
C LEU A 169 -5.10 4.19 -17.37
N SER A 170 -6.38 4.43 -17.10
CA SER A 170 -6.95 4.43 -15.75
C SER A 170 -6.83 3.07 -15.07
N LEU A 171 -7.13 1.98 -15.80
CA LEU A 171 -6.99 0.63 -15.30
C LEU A 171 -5.53 0.28 -15.00
N ILE A 172 -4.58 0.67 -15.86
CA ILE A 172 -3.14 0.50 -15.62
C ILE A 172 -2.72 1.19 -14.31
N ALA A 173 -3.18 2.42 -14.07
CA ALA A 173 -2.90 3.15 -12.84
C ALA A 173 -3.44 2.43 -11.58
N ILE A 174 -4.68 1.91 -11.64
CA ILE A 174 -5.28 1.14 -10.54
C ILE A 174 -4.49 -0.14 -10.27
N VAL A 175 -4.16 -0.90 -11.32
CA VAL A 175 -3.40 -2.16 -11.21
C VAL A 175 -2.02 -1.91 -10.62
N MET A 176 -1.29 -0.91 -11.10
CA MET A 176 0.00 -0.51 -10.52
C MET A 176 -0.13 -0.13 -9.04
N GLY A 177 -1.18 0.62 -8.69
CA GLY A 177 -1.48 0.96 -7.31
C GLY A 177 -1.69 -0.27 -6.42
N MET A 178 -2.49 -1.24 -6.88
CA MET A 178 -2.72 -2.50 -6.19
C MET A 178 -1.43 -3.31 -6.02
N ILE A 179 -0.55 -3.32 -7.02
CA ILE A 179 0.76 -4.00 -6.94
C ILE A 179 1.59 -3.47 -5.77
N PHE A 180 1.66 -2.14 -5.57
CA PHE A 180 2.39 -1.56 -4.43
C PHE A 180 1.74 -1.90 -3.08
N VAL A 181 0.40 -1.86 -3.01
CA VAL A 181 -0.34 -2.21 -1.78
C VAL A 181 -0.08 -3.67 -1.41
N VAL A 182 -0.23 -4.60 -2.36
CA VAL A 182 0.02 -6.03 -2.16
C VAL A 182 1.48 -6.28 -1.77
N PHE A 183 2.43 -5.60 -2.43
CA PHE A 183 3.84 -5.70 -2.07
C PHE A 183 4.11 -5.34 -0.60
N ILE A 184 3.48 -4.28 -0.09
CA ILE A 184 3.58 -3.91 1.33
C ILE A 184 2.93 -4.96 2.23
N LEU A 185 1.72 -5.42 1.91
CA LEU A 185 0.98 -6.40 2.73
C LEU A 185 1.72 -7.73 2.86
N VAL A 186 2.28 -8.25 1.77
CA VAL A 186 3.06 -9.50 1.76
C VAL A 186 4.30 -9.38 2.67
N ASN A 187 4.88 -8.19 2.76
CA ASN A 187 6.14 -7.95 3.47
C ASN A 187 5.96 -7.17 4.78
N ILE A 188 4.74 -7.09 5.32
CA ILE A 188 4.40 -6.22 6.47
C ILE A 188 5.17 -6.58 7.74
N ARG A 189 5.58 -7.86 7.88
CA ARG A 189 6.38 -8.36 9.01
C ARG A 189 7.86 -7.99 8.91
N ASN A 190 8.35 -7.62 7.73
CA ASN A 190 9.75 -7.24 7.57
C ASN A 190 9.96 -5.82 8.12
N LYS A 191 10.78 -5.68 9.18
CA LYS A 191 11.05 -4.38 9.81
C LYS A 191 11.79 -3.40 8.90
N LYS A 192 12.45 -3.87 7.85
CA LYS A 192 13.24 -3.07 6.89
C LYS A 192 12.43 -2.60 5.68
N ILE A 193 11.14 -2.95 5.57
CA ILE A 193 10.34 -2.51 4.42
C ILE A 193 10.10 -1.00 4.41
N ASN A 194 10.24 -0.38 3.23
CA ASN A 194 9.83 1.00 3.04
C ASN A 194 8.30 1.09 2.93
N ARG A 195 7.63 1.28 4.07
CA ARG A 195 6.17 1.41 4.15
C ARG A 195 5.59 2.56 3.33
N ASN A 196 6.42 3.53 2.92
CA ASN A 196 5.95 4.68 2.15
C ASN A 196 5.51 4.33 0.72
N LEU A 197 5.89 3.15 0.20
CA LEU A 197 5.34 2.61 -1.06
C LEU A 197 3.81 2.44 -0.99
N LEU A 198 3.23 2.30 0.20
CA LEU A 198 1.78 2.29 0.38
C LEU A 198 1.14 3.59 -0.12
N PHE A 199 1.75 4.73 0.18
CA PHE A 199 1.22 6.03 -0.25
C PHE A 199 1.26 6.20 -1.77
N MET A 200 2.29 5.64 -2.42
CA MET A 200 2.34 5.55 -3.89
C MET A 200 1.20 4.68 -4.45
N GLY A 201 0.91 3.55 -3.78
CA GLY A 201 -0.20 2.68 -4.12
C GLY A 201 -1.55 3.39 -4.04
N ILE A 202 -1.84 4.04 -2.90
CA ILE A 202 -3.08 4.78 -2.67
C ILE A 202 -3.23 5.92 -3.70
N PHE A 203 -2.16 6.68 -3.94
CA PHE A 203 -2.17 7.74 -4.95
C PHE A 203 -2.53 7.23 -6.34
N SER A 204 -1.90 6.13 -6.77
CA SER A 204 -2.14 5.53 -8.08
C SER A 204 -3.57 5.06 -8.27
N ILE A 205 -4.16 4.47 -7.22
CA ILE A 205 -5.57 4.07 -7.22
C ILE A 205 -6.46 5.31 -7.32
N CYS A 206 -6.19 6.38 -6.55
CA CYS A 206 -7.00 7.60 -6.60
C CYS A 206 -7.00 8.24 -8.00
N ILE A 207 -5.83 8.34 -8.66
CA ILE A 207 -5.73 8.89 -10.03
C ILE A 207 -6.49 8.01 -11.03
N GLY A 208 -6.35 6.69 -10.94
CA GLY A 208 -7.06 5.77 -11.83
C GLY A 208 -8.58 5.79 -11.62
N VAL A 209 -9.05 5.82 -10.37
CA VAL A 209 -10.48 5.93 -10.04
C VAL A 209 -11.05 7.27 -10.50
N TRP A 210 -10.31 8.37 -10.31
CA TRP A 210 -10.70 9.68 -10.83
C TRP A 210 -10.93 9.60 -12.35
N LYS A 211 -9.95 9.11 -13.10
CA LYS A 211 -10.00 9.16 -14.57
C LYS A 211 -11.02 8.20 -15.18
N ILE A 212 -11.21 7.01 -14.62
CA ILE A 212 -12.22 6.06 -15.14
C ILE A 212 -13.66 6.52 -14.87
N THR A 213 -13.88 7.25 -13.77
CA THR A 213 -15.21 7.80 -13.43
C THR A 213 -15.52 9.07 -14.22
N ASP A 214 -14.50 9.89 -14.49
CA ASP A 214 -14.59 11.07 -15.34
C ASP A 214 -14.86 10.71 -16.82
N ALA A 215 -14.36 9.57 -17.29
CA ALA A 215 -14.58 9.09 -18.66
C ALA A 215 -16.04 8.73 -19.00
N GLY A 216 -16.96 8.70 -18.01
CA GLY A 216 -18.39 8.53 -18.26
C GLY A 216 -18.88 7.11 -18.61
N ILE A 217 -17.99 6.18 -18.95
CA ILE A 217 -18.35 4.77 -19.24
C ILE A 217 -19.10 4.13 -18.07
N LEU A 218 -18.68 4.41 -16.83
CA LEU A 218 -19.32 3.84 -15.64
C LEU A 218 -20.75 4.36 -15.43
N GLN A 219 -21.05 5.59 -15.88
CA GLN A 219 -22.41 6.13 -15.83
C GLN A 219 -23.34 5.33 -16.76
N LEU A 220 -22.83 4.96 -17.94
CA LEU A 220 -23.55 4.16 -18.93
C LEU A 220 -23.81 2.73 -18.43
N LEU A 221 -22.88 2.14 -17.68
CA LEU A 221 -23.02 0.78 -17.11
C LEU A 221 -23.92 0.70 -15.87
N PHE A 222 -23.84 1.68 -14.98
CA PHE A 222 -24.47 1.61 -13.65
C PHE A 222 -25.63 2.59 -13.44
N GLY A 223 -25.87 3.53 -14.35
CA GLY A 223 -27.04 4.43 -14.36
C GLY A 223 -27.09 5.51 -13.26
N ASN A 224 -26.17 5.53 -12.30
CA ASN A 224 -26.18 6.50 -11.19
C ASN A 224 -25.35 7.76 -11.50
N ASN A 225 -25.93 8.67 -12.28
CA ASN A 225 -25.24 9.87 -12.76
C ASN A 225 -24.74 10.80 -11.64
N ILE A 226 -25.47 10.90 -10.52
CA ILE A 226 -25.10 11.78 -9.41
C ILE A 226 -23.85 11.25 -8.71
N LEU A 227 -23.83 9.96 -8.33
CA LEU A 227 -22.69 9.35 -7.66
C LEU A 227 -21.41 9.45 -8.49
N PHE A 228 -21.49 9.09 -9.77
CA PHE A 228 -20.33 9.15 -10.68
C PHE A 228 -19.91 10.56 -11.05
N SER A 229 -20.72 11.57 -10.73
CA SER A 229 -20.31 12.97 -10.83
C SER A 229 -19.48 13.39 -9.62
N TYR A 230 -19.64 12.78 -8.44
CA TYR A 230 -18.88 13.16 -7.23
C TYR A 230 -17.58 12.37 -7.03
N ILE A 231 -17.52 11.10 -7.44
CA ILE A 231 -16.32 10.27 -7.28
C ILE A 231 -15.05 10.90 -7.87
N PRO A 232 -15.08 11.51 -9.08
CA PRO A 232 -13.94 12.23 -9.63
C PRO A 232 -13.35 13.27 -8.67
N PHE A 233 -14.21 14.12 -8.08
CA PHE A 233 -13.80 15.20 -7.19
C PHE A 233 -13.24 14.67 -5.85
N VAL A 234 -13.90 13.67 -5.26
CA VAL A 234 -13.43 13.03 -4.02
C VAL A 234 -12.07 12.38 -4.24
N SER A 235 -11.90 11.66 -5.35
CA SER A 235 -10.65 10.99 -5.69
C SER A 235 -9.51 11.99 -5.87
N LEU A 236 -9.79 13.14 -6.49
CA LEU A 236 -8.82 14.21 -6.68
C LEU A 236 -8.47 14.96 -5.38
N LEU A 237 -9.40 15.08 -4.43
CA LEU A 237 -9.12 15.64 -3.10
C LEU A 237 -8.23 14.70 -2.27
N LEU A 238 -8.45 13.38 -2.38
CA LEU A 238 -7.70 12.37 -1.64
C LEU A 238 -6.29 12.14 -2.20
N CYS A 239 -6.01 12.50 -3.45
CA CYS A 239 -4.76 12.10 -4.11
C CYS A 239 -3.52 12.89 -3.65
N VAL A 240 -3.67 14.15 -3.23
CA VAL A 240 -2.55 15.06 -2.95
C VAL A 240 -1.71 14.59 -1.76
N ILE A 241 -2.36 14.23 -0.65
CA ILE A 241 -1.64 13.86 0.59
C ILE A 241 -0.79 12.59 0.40
N PRO A 242 -1.32 11.46 -0.12
CA PRO A 242 -0.50 10.27 -0.39
C PRO A 242 0.66 10.57 -1.34
N PHE A 243 0.45 11.38 -2.38
CA PHE A 243 1.54 11.75 -3.27
C PHE A 243 2.66 12.52 -2.56
N VAL A 244 2.33 13.52 -1.74
CA VAL A 244 3.32 14.28 -0.97
C VAL A 244 4.07 13.39 0.03
N LEU A 245 3.36 12.51 0.73
CA LEU A 245 3.96 11.59 1.71
C LEU A 245 4.88 10.57 1.07
N PHE A 246 4.62 10.17 -0.18
CA PHE A 246 5.57 9.39 -0.97
C PHE A 246 6.74 10.26 -1.46
N MET A 247 6.46 11.40 -2.10
CA MET A 247 7.46 12.27 -2.71
C MET A 247 8.54 12.70 -1.74
N ARG A 248 8.19 13.08 -0.50
CA ARG A 248 9.17 13.51 0.51
C ARG A 248 10.25 12.45 0.78
N THR A 249 9.95 11.17 0.56
CA THR A 249 10.88 10.05 0.83
C THR A 249 11.96 9.90 -0.23
N LEU A 250 11.77 10.54 -1.39
CA LEU A 250 12.74 10.55 -2.48
C LEU A 250 13.87 11.56 -2.23
N PHE A 251 13.69 12.49 -1.29
CA PHE A 251 14.63 13.57 -0.98
C PHE A 251 15.31 13.33 0.38
N THR A 252 16.55 13.83 0.51
CA THR A 252 17.29 13.76 1.79
C THR A 252 16.67 14.66 2.86
N ASP A 253 16.19 15.85 2.48
CA ASP A 253 15.49 16.79 3.37
C ASP A 253 14.00 16.42 3.54
N ARG A 254 13.72 15.14 3.82
CA ARG A 254 12.34 14.60 3.93
C ARG A 254 11.48 15.28 5.00
N GLU A 255 12.11 15.90 6.00
CA GLU A 255 11.45 16.60 7.11
C GLU A 255 11.25 18.11 6.87
N SER A 256 11.50 18.60 5.64
CA SER A 256 11.27 20.01 5.31
C SER A 256 9.81 20.41 5.54
N LYS A 257 9.59 21.52 6.26
CA LYS A 257 8.26 22.10 6.58
C LYS A 257 7.34 22.25 5.35
N GLY A 258 7.92 22.51 4.17
CA GLY A 258 7.17 22.67 2.92
C GLY A 258 6.25 21.48 2.58
N TRP A 259 6.66 20.24 2.87
CA TRP A 259 5.82 19.07 2.63
C TRP A 259 4.55 19.08 3.48
N TYR A 260 4.72 19.38 4.78
CA TYR A 260 3.62 19.41 5.74
C TYR A 260 2.66 20.58 5.48
N ILE A 261 3.16 21.73 5.00
CA ILE A 261 2.31 22.86 4.59
C ILE A 261 1.36 22.44 3.46
N VAL A 262 1.84 21.70 2.46
CA VAL A 262 0.98 21.20 1.37
C VAL A 262 -0.06 20.22 1.91
N CYS A 263 0.32 19.30 2.80
CA CYS A 263 -0.64 18.38 3.41
C CYS A 263 -1.73 19.12 4.22
N LEU A 264 -1.34 20.13 5.01
CA LEU A 264 -2.29 20.93 5.79
C LEU A 264 -3.21 21.75 4.88
N ALA A 265 -2.68 22.35 3.81
CA ALA A 265 -3.48 23.06 2.83
C ALA A 265 -4.48 22.13 2.11
N SER A 266 -4.04 20.94 1.71
CA SER A 266 -4.91 19.92 1.11
C SER A 266 -6.02 19.47 2.07
N LEU A 267 -5.69 19.26 3.35
CA LEU A 267 -6.68 18.92 4.37
C LEU A 267 -7.69 20.05 4.58
N ALA A 268 -7.22 21.31 4.64
CA ALA A 268 -8.08 22.47 4.78
C ALA A 268 -9.05 22.60 3.59
N VAL A 269 -8.57 22.39 2.36
CA VAL A 269 -9.43 22.37 1.16
C VAL A 269 -10.45 21.24 1.23
N MET A 270 -10.05 20.04 1.63
CA MET A 270 -10.97 18.90 1.76
C MET A 270 -12.08 19.17 2.80
N VAL A 271 -11.73 19.71 3.97
CA VAL A 271 -12.69 20.09 5.01
C VAL A 271 -13.60 21.21 4.51
N PHE A 272 -13.05 22.24 3.87
CA PHE A 272 -13.82 23.32 3.28
C PHE A 272 -14.83 22.82 2.24
N SER A 273 -14.38 22.01 1.28
CA SER A 273 -15.24 21.40 0.26
C SER A 273 -16.37 20.58 0.87
N PHE A 274 -16.08 19.80 1.91
CA PHE A 274 -17.07 19.00 2.61
C PHE A 274 -18.09 19.84 3.38
N VAL A 275 -17.64 20.89 4.09
CA VAL A 275 -18.52 21.81 4.83
C VAL A 275 -19.43 22.58 3.87
N VAL A 276 -18.90 23.08 2.76
CA VAL A 276 -19.69 23.80 1.74
C VAL A 276 -20.76 22.88 1.14
N GLN A 277 -20.42 21.62 0.86
CA GLN A 277 -21.34 20.59 0.36
C GLN A 277 -22.47 20.28 1.37
N ILE A 278 -22.13 19.99 2.64
CA ILE A 278 -23.12 19.63 3.67
C ILE A 278 -24.05 20.79 4.00
N LEU A 279 -23.53 22.02 4.05
CA LEU A 279 -24.35 23.20 4.31
C LEU A 279 -25.18 23.62 3.08
N ASN A 280 -25.10 22.86 1.98
CA ASN A 280 -25.75 23.14 0.70
C ASN A 280 -25.49 24.60 0.24
N LYS A 281 -24.29 25.12 0.52
CA LYS A 281 -23.87 26.47 0.13
C LYS A 281 -23.21 26.49 -1.25
N GLY A 282 -22.66 25.36 -1.68
CA GLY A 282 -22.13 25.09 -3.01
C GLY A 282 -21.77 23.62 -3.17
N ASP A 283 -21.47 23.19 -4.38
CA ASP A 283 -21.08 21.81 -4.67
C ASP A 283 -19.56 21.64 -4.69
N MET A 284 -19.07 20.42 -4.45
CA MET A 284 -17.63 20.10 -4.50
C MET A 284 -16.95 20.56 -5.80
N ARG A 285 -17.69 20.54 -6.93
CA ARG A 285 -17.21 21.03 -8.23
C ARG A 285 -16.79 22.51 -8.18
N GLU A 286 -17.54 23.35 -7.49
CA GLU A 286 -17.26 24.79 -7.38
C GLU A 286 -16.00 25.07 -6.54
N THR A 287 -15.60 24.10 -5.70
CA THR A 287 -14.38 24.19 -4.89
C THR A 287 -13.13 23.67 -5.58
N LEU A 288 -13.25 23.12 -6.80
CA LEU A 288 -12.15 22.55 -7.57
C LEU A 288 -10.95 23.51 -7.77
N PRO A 289 -11.12 24.83 -8.00
CA PRO A 289 -9.99 25.76 -8.14
C PRO A 289 -9.04 25.76 -6.93
N PHE A 290 -9.57 25.59 -5.71
CA PHE A 290 -8.74 25.52 -4.51
C PHE A 290 -7.84 24.27 -4.51
N ASN A 291 -8.34 23.15 -5.03
CA ASN A 291 -7.55 21.93 -5.15
C ASN A 291 -6.44 22.06 -6.19
N HIS A 292 -6.72 22.69 -7.35
CA HIS A 292 -5.69 23.01 -8.34
C HIS A 292 -4.62 23.96 -7.77
N ALA A 293 -5.02 24.95 -6.97
CA ALA A 293 -4.07 25.83 -6.30
C ALA A 293 -3.13 25.05 -5.37
N VAL A 294 -3.66 24.12 -4.57
CA VAL A 294 -2.85 23.24 -3.71
C VAL A 294 -1.90 22.36 -4.54
N MET A 295 -2.35 21.80 -5.66
CA MET A 295 -1.49 21.05 -6.59
C MET A 295 -0.38 21.93 -7.20
N GLY A 296 -0.66 23.19 -7.50
CA GLY A 296 0.35 24.17 -7.93
C GLY A 296 1.39 24.44 -6.85
N VAL A 297 0.96 24.64 -5.60
CA VAL A 297 1.88 24.80 -4.45
C VAL A 297 2.72 23.54 -4.24
N MET A 298 2.12 22.36 -4.36
CA MET A 298 2.82 21.07 -4.30
C MET A 298 3.91 20.96 -5.38
N ALA A 299 3.61 21.37 -6.61
CA ALA A 299 4.57 21.41 -7.70
C ALA A 299 5.74 22.35 -7.38
N LEU A 300 5.44 23.57 -6.90
CA LEU A 300 6.46 24.55 -6.51
C LEU A 300 7.35 24.03 -5.38
N VAL A 301 6.77 23.47 -4.31
CA VAL A 301 7.52 22.89 -3.19
C VAL A 301 8.45 21.81 -3.70
N THR A 302 7.98 20.93 -4.58
CA THR A 302 8.80 19.84 -5.12
C THR A 302 9.95 20.38 -5.97
N VAL A 303 9.72 21.38 -6.82
CA VAL A 303 10.78 22.04 -7.59
C VAL A 303 11.84 22.66 -6.66
N VAL A 304 11.40 23.34 -5.59
CA VAL A 304 12.31 23.89 -4.57
C VAL A 304 13.16 22.78 -3.91
N GLN A 305 12.59 21.61 -3.62
CA GLN A 305 13.33 20.49 -3.04
C GLN A 305 14.32 19.88 -4.03
N VAL A 306 13.97 19.76 -5.31
CA VAL A 306 14.90 19.33 -6.36
C VAL A 306 16.09 20.28 -6.44
N VAL A 307 15.85 21.59 -6.46
CA VAL A 307 16.92 22.60 -6.51
C VAL A 307 17.79 22.56 -5.25
N ARG A 308 17.20 22.42 -4.06
CA ARG A 308 17.95 22.29 -2.80
C ARG A 308 18.82 21.06 -2.77
N GLN A 309 18.29 19.90 -3.18
CA GLN A 309 19.05 18.67 -3.23
C GLN A 309 20.17 18.72 -4.28
N TRP A 310 19.90 19.33 -5.43
CA TRP A 310 20.94 19.58 -6.44
C TRP A 310 22.07 20.43 -5.87
N LYS A 311 21.76 21.54 -5.18
CA LYS A 311 22.78 22.38 -4.54
C LYS A 311 23.60 21.64 -3.48
N LYS A 312 23.00 20.70 -2.75
CA LYS A 312 23.68 19.93 -1.68
C LYS A 312 24.52 18.77 -2.20
N GLN A 313 24.05 18.03 -3.20
CA GLN A 313 24.61 16.73 -3.60
C GLN A 313 25.05 16.67 -5.07
N GLY A 314 24.88 17.75 -5.83
CA GLY A 314 25.07 17.73 -7.27
C GLY A 314 23.94 16.99 -8.01
N MET A 315 23.98 17.05 -9.34
CA MET A 315 22.95 16.44 -10.20
C MET A 315 23.27 14.96 -10.46
N ASN A 316 22.85 14.09 -9.54
CA ASN A 316 23.03 12.64 -9.67
C ASN A 316 21.95 11.98 -10.56
N ARG A 317 22.16 10.71 -10.96
CA ARG A 317 21.24 9.97 -11.84
C ARG A 317 19.82 9.87 -11.26
N LYS A 318 19.70 9.66 -9.94
CA LYS A 318 18.40 9.56 -9.24
C LYS A 318 17.62 10.87 -9.33
N LEU A 319 18.27 12.00 -9.07
CA LEU A 319 17.67 13.33 -9.11
C LEU A 319 17.28 13.74 -10.54
N LYS A 320 18.09 13.39 -11.55
CA LYS A 320 17.73 13.57 -12.98
C LYS A 320 16.44 12.83 -13.33
N LEU A 321 16.33 11.56 -12.93
CA LEU A 321 15.14 10.74 -13.18
C LEU A 321 13.90 11.33 -12.51
N ILE A 322 14.00 11.70 -11.22
CA ILE A 322 12.91 12.34 -10.48
C ILE A 322 12.48 13.64 -11.18
N PHE A 323 13.43 14.49 -11.54
CA PHE A 323 13.16 15.76 -12.22
C PHE A 323 12.44 15.55 -13.55
N CYS A 324 12.93 14.67 -14.42
CA CYS A 324 12.31 14.41 -15.72
C CYS A 324 10.90 13.83 -15.57
N CYS A 325 10.69 12.80 -14.74
CA CYS A 325 9.38 12.20 -14.54
C CYS A 325 8.39 13.21 -13.92
N PHE A 326 8.86 14.02 -12.96
CA PHE A 326 8.04 15.02 -12.32
C PHE A 326 7.68 16.18 -13.26
N LEU A 327 8.61 16.61 -14.11
CA LEU A 327 8.35 17.62 -15.14
C LEU A 327 7.26 17.15 -16.11
N THR A 328 7.31 15.89 -16.56
CA THR A 328 6.25 15.30 -17.39
C THR A 328 4.89 15.32 -16.69
N CYS A 329 4.85 15.04 -15.38
CA CYS A 329 3.62 15.14 -14.60
C CYS A 329 3.08 16.58 -14.53
N ILE A 330 3.95 17.57 -14.28
CA ILE A 330 3.56 18.98 -14.23
C ILE A 330 2.98 19.42 -15.57
N VAL A 331 3.69 19.16 -16.68
CA VAL A 331 3.26 19.56 -18.02
C VAL A 331 1.91 18.93 -18.35
N GLY A 332 1.74 17.63 -18.06
CA GLY A 332 0.46 16.94 -18.26
C GLY A 332 -0.67 17.51 -17.41
N LEU A 333 -0.40 17.81 -16.13
CA LEU A 333 -1.40 18.40 -15.22
C LEU A 333 -1.82 19.80 -15.66
N ILE A 334 -0.87 20.64 -16.10
CA ILE A 334 -1.17 21.97 -16.63
C ILE A 334 -2.01 21.85 -17.89
N GLY A 335 -1.65 20.95 -18.82
CA GLY A 335 -2.41 20.70 -20.05
C GLY A 335 -3.84 20.23 -19.77
N ASP A 336 -4.03 19.28 -18.86
CA ASP A 336 -5.36 18.81 -18.43
C ASP A 336 -6.15 19.94 -17.76
N THR A 337 -5.52 20.76 -16.91
CA THR A 337 -6.18 21.89 -16.23
C THR A 337 -6.63 22.96 -17.23
N ILE A 338 -5.76 23.35 -18.16
CA ILE A 338 -6.12 24.28 -19.25
C ILE A 338 -7.29 23.71 -20.04
N THR A 339 -7.19 22.45 -20.46
CA THR A 339 -8.26 21.77 -21.22
C THR A 339 -9.58 21.79 -20.47
N PHE A 340 -9.58 21.46 -19.17
CA PHE A 340 -10.78 21.49 -18.32
C PHE A 340 -11.45 22.87 -18.35
N TYR A 341 -10.70 23.95 -18.12
CA TYR A 341 -11.27 25.30 -18.06
C TYR A 341 -11.63 25.88 -19.43
N THR A 342 -10.91 25.55 -20.51
CA THR A 342 -11.21 26.06 -21.86
C THR A 342 -12.36 25.31 -22.54
N THR A 343 -12.63 24.08 -22.12
CA THR A 343 -13.70 23.23 -22.70
C THR A 343 -14.89 23.03 -21.77
N GLU A 344 -14.95 23.78 -20.67
CA GLU A 344 -16.00 23.67 -19.64
C GLU A 344 -16.15 22.23 -19.07
N GLY A 345 -15.07 21.45 -19.10
CA GLY A 345 -15.00 20.06 -18.66
C GLY A 345 -15.29 19.00 -19.74
N MET A 346 -15.58 19.39 -20.98
CA MET A 346 -15.91 18.45 -22.06
C MET A 346 -14.68 17.87 -22.80
N GLY A 347 -13.51 18.48 -22.62
CA GLY A 347 -12.27 18.10 -23.28
C GLY A 347 -11.64 16.86 -22.67
N SER A 348 -10.96 16.07 -23.50
CA SER A 348 -10.27 14.86 -23.06
C SER A 348 -9.00 15.20 -22.28
N MET A 349 -8.94 14.78 -21.01
CA MET A 349 -7.83 15.06 -20.09
C MET A 349 -6.91 13.84 -19.95
N VAL A 350 -6.09 13.58 -20.98
CA VAL A 350 -5.25 12.36 -21.07
C VAL A 350 -3.78 12.63 -20.75
N PHE A 351 -3.33 13.88 -20.78
CA PHE A 351 -1.90 14.20 -20.65
C PHE A 351 -1.40 13.99 -19.22
N GLY A 352 -2.20 14.35 -18.23
CA GLY A 352 -1.85 14.19 -16.82
C GLY A 352 -1.67 12.72 -16.42
N ILE A 353 -2.59 11.85 -16.85
CA ILE A 353 -2.50 10.41 -16.52
C ILE A 353 -1.30 9.74 -17.19
N PHE A 354 -0.94 10.15 -18.41
CA PHE A 354 0.22 9.61 -19.11
C PHE A 354 1.53 9.92 -18.36
N GLY A 355 1.73 11.19 -17.98
CA GLY A 355 2.89 11.60 -17.18
C GLY A 355 2.95 10.86 -15.84
N PHE A 356 1.80 10.70 -15.19
CA PHE A 356 1.68 9.97 -13.93
C PHE A 356 2.03 8.48 -14.06
N ILE A 357 1.58 7.78 -15.11
CA ILE A 357 1.91 6.37 -15.33
C ILE A 357 3.42 6.21 -15.54
N ILE A 358 4.04 7.09 -16.33
CA ILE A 358 5.50 7.09 -16.51
C ILE A 358 6.22 7.27 -15.18
N PHE A 359 5.79 8.26 -14.38
CA PHE A 359 6.34 8.48 -13.05
C PHE A 359 6.19 7.24 -12.17
N THR A 360 5.02 6.61 -12.20
CA THR A 360 4.70 5.44 -11.37
C THR A 360 5.52 4.22 -11.73
N ILE A 361 5.66 3.94 -13.02
CA ILE A 361 6.46 2.83 -13.52
C ILE A 361 7.93 3.07 -13.16
N ILE A 362 8.49 4.24 -13.50
CA ILE A 362 9.92 4.50 -13.34
C ILE A 362 10.29 4.65 -11.86
N VAL A 363 9.63 5.55 -11.14
CA VAL A 363 9.97 5.87 -9.74
C VAL A 363 9.48 4.78 -8.80
N GLY A 364 8.28 4.23 -9.05
CA GLY A 364 7.70 3.17 -8.23
C GLY A 364 8.48 1.86 -8.31
N ILE A 365 8.84 1.39 -9.52
CA ILE A 365 9.64 0.16 -9.68
C ILE A 365 11.03 0.34 -9.07
N ASN A 366 11.69 1.48 -9.30
CA ASN A 366 12.99 1.77 -8.66
C ASN A 366 12.88 1.75 -7.13
N SER A 367 11.83 2.34 -6.57
CA SER A 367 11.60 2.36 -5.13
C SER A 367 11.32 0.96 -4.57
N MET A 368 10.59 0.11 -5.30
CA MET A 368 10.40 -1.31 -4.94
C MET A 368 11.72 -2.08 -4.98
N ALA A 369 12.55 -1.87 -6.01
CA ALA A 369 13.85 -2.50 -6.14
C ALA A 369 14.80 -2.10 -4.99
N GLU A 370 14.85 -0.80 -4.65
CA GLU A 370 15.58 -0.29 -3.48
C GLU A 370 15.08 -0.96 -2.18
N SER A 371 13.76 -1.07 -2.01
CA SER A 371 13.18 -1.73 -0.82
C SER A 371 13.54 -3.21 -0.74
N ARG A 372 13.56 -3.94 -1.87
CA ARG A 372 13.98 -5.36 -1.89
C ARG A 372 15.45 -5.52 -1.56
N ALA A 373 16.31 -4.68 -2.14
CA ALA A 373 17.74 -4.70 -1.86
C ALA A 373 18.03 -4.42 -0.37
N LEU A 374 17.30 -3.47 0.25
CA LEU A 374 17.44 -3.18 1.66
C LEU A 374 17.00 -4.35 2.55
N MET A 375 15.91 -5.03 2.21
CA MET A 375 15.46 -6.22 2.93
C MET A 375 16.49 -7.35 2.84
N ALA A 376 17.01 -7.63 1.64
CA ALA A 376 18.04 -8.66 1.44
C ALA A 376 19.32 -8.37 2.22
N ARG A 377 19.77 -7.11 2.24
CA ARG A 377 20.93 -6.69 3.07
C ARG A 377 20.67 -6.87 4.56
N GLY A 378 19.44 -6.61 5.00
CA GLY A 378 19.04 -6.83 6.40
C GLY A 378 19.11 -8.30 6.79
N GLU A 379 18.60 -9.19 5.94
CA GLU A 379 18.67 -10.64 6.15
C GLU A 379 20.11 -11.15 6.13
N GLN A 380 20.92 -10.68 5.19
CA GLN A 380 22.35 -11.01 5.13
C GLN A 380 23.10 -10.54 6.38
N ALA A 381 22.82 -9.32 6.85
CA ALA A 381 23.42 -8.80 8.07
C ALA A 381 23.05 -9.65 9.29
N GLU A 382 21.78 -10.06 9.42
CA GLU A 382 21.34 -10.94 10.52
C GLU A 382 22.01 -12.33 10.45
N GLN A 383 22.19 -12.88 9.26
CA GLN A 383 22.90 -14.15 9.08
C GLN A 383 24.38 -14.04 9.45
N LEU A 384 25.04 -12.96 9.01
CA LEU A 384 26.44 -12.70 9.35
C LEU A 384 26.61 -12.47 10.85
N GLU A 385 25.68 -11.78 11.50
CA GLU A 385 25.65 -11.61 12.95
C GLU A 385 25.55 -12.96 13.67
N LYS A 386 24.63 -13.84 13.25
CA LYS A 386 24.52 -15.19 13.79
C LYS A 386 25.80 -16.00 13.59
N MET A 387 26.43 -15.90 12.42
CA MET A 387 27.71 -16.59 12.16
C MET A 387 28.87 -16.05 12.98
N ALA A 388 28.92 -14.74 13.20
CA ALA A 388 30.00 -14.08 13.93
C ALA A 388 29.90 -14.26 15.45
N TYR A 389 28.68 -14.24 16.00
CA TYR A 389 28.44 -14.12 17.44
C TYR A 389 27.75 -15.30 18.09
N HIS A 390 27.21 -16.26 17.33
CA HIS A 390 26.60 -17.46 17.88
C HIS A 390 27.42 -18.72 17.55
N ASP A 391 27.41 -19.67 18.48
CA ASP A 391 27.95 -21.00 18.26
C ASP A 391 27.01 -21.81 17.37
N GLN A 392 27.54 -22.41 16.30
CA GLN A 392 26.74 -23.07 15.27
C GLN A 392 26.06 -24.36 15.78
N LEU A 393 26.67 -25.04 16.76
CA LEU A 393 26.12 -26.30 17.29
C LEU A 393 24.99 -26.05 18.29
N THR A 394 25.16 -25.03 19.13
CA THR A 394 24.33 -24.82 20.33
C THR A 394 23.41 -23.62 20.25
N GLY A 395 23.66 -22.68 19.33
CA GLY A 395 22.86 -21.46 19.14
C GLY A 395 23.06 -20.39 20.23
N VAL A 396 23.78 -20.69 21.31
CA VAL A 396 24.16 -19.69 22.32
C VAL A 396 25.25 -18.76 21.77
N TYR A 397 25.57 -17.70 22.50
CA TYR A 397 26.65 -16.81 22.09
C TYR A 397 27.99 -17.56 22.06
N ASN A 398 28.90 -17.18 21.17
CA ASN A 398 30.23 -17.76 21.10
C ASN A 398 31.25 -16.91 21.88
N ARG A 399 32.51 -17.36 21.88
CA ARG A 399 33.63 -16.64 22.49
C ARG A 399 33.82 -15.21 21.95
N THR A 400 33.55 -14.98 20.67
CA THR A 400 33.64 -13.64 20.07
C THR A 400 32.60 -12.69 20.68
N ALA A 401 31.37 -13.17 20.87
CA ALA A 401 30.31 -12.41 21.52
C ALA A 401 30.61 -12.14 22.99
N TYR A 402 31.17 -13.12 23.70
CA TYR A 402 31.64 -12.94 25.08
C TYR A 402 32.65 -11.80 25.17
N ALA A 403 33.67 -11.80 24.30
CA ALA A 403 34.69 -10.75 24.28
C ALA A 403 34.09 -9.38 23.94
N ALA A 404 33.20 -9.31 22.96
CA ALA A 404 32.53 -8.07 22.57
C ALA A 404 31.64 -7.50 23.70
N HIS A 405 30.84 -8.34 24.37
CA HIS A 405 29.94 -7.89 25.44
C HIS A 405 30.68 -7.46 26.70
N THR A 406 31.78 -8.13 27.06
CA THR A 406 32.55 -7.83 28.29
C THR A 406 33.49 -6.63 28.13
N THR A 407 33.75 -6.19 26.90
CA THR A 407 34.59 -5.01 26.60
C THR A 407 33.77 -3.78 26.18
N ALA A 408 32.44 -3.90 26.09
CA ALA A 408 31.55 -2.79 25.76
C ALA A 408 31.55 -1.73 26.88
N GLU A 409 31.45 -0.44 26.50
CA GLU A 409 31.50 0.69 27.44
C GLU A 409 30.36 0.66 28.47
N ASP A 410 29.22 0.06 28.11
CA ASP A 410 28.02 -0.07 28.95
C ASP A 410 28.00 -1.35 29.79
N PHE A 411 29.09 -2.14 29.81
CA PHE A 411 29.18 -3.34 30.62
C PHE A 411 29.32 -3.01 32.12
N GLU A 412 28.22 -3.17 32.87
CA GLU A 412 28.19 -2.97 34.31
C GLU A 412 28.85 -4.15 35.08
N LYS A 413 30.18 -4.19 35.10
CA LYS A 413 30.95 -5.25 35.78
C LYS A 413 30.58 -5.44 37.26
N ASP A 414 30.29 -4.36 37.98
CA ASP A 414 30.02 -4.38 39.42
C ASP A 414 28.72 -5.12 39.80
N LYS A 415 27.83 -5.34 38.83
CA LYS A 415 26.54 -6.04 39.03
C LYS A 415 26.51 -7.40 38.33
N CYS A 416 27.66 -7.90 37.89
CA CYS A 416 27.76 -9.13 37.12
C CYS A 416 28.14 -10.33 37.99
N ILE A 417 27.39 -11.42 37.84
CA ILE A 417 27.74 -12.75 38.37
C ILE A 417 28.19 -13.60 37.19
N VAL A 418 29.38 -14.19 37.32
CA VAL A 418 29.95 -15.12 36.35
C VAL A 418 29.65 -16.54 36.80
N VAL A 419 29.04 -17.33 35.93
CA VAL A 419 28.85 -18.78 36.12
C VAL A 419 29.68 -19.49 35.06
N MET A 420 30.76 -20.14 35.47
CA MET A 420 31.59 -20.99 34.61
C MET A 420 31.15 -22.45 34.71
N MET A 421 31.06 -23.11 33.57
CA MET A 421 30.57 -24.48 33.46
C MET A 421 31.46 -25.30 32.53
N ASP A 422 31.66 -26.56 32.88
CA ASP A 422 32.40 -27.52 32.07
C ASP A 422 31.59 -28.82 31.93
N LEU A 423 31.44 -29.26 30.69
CA LEU A 423 30.75 -30.49 30.33
C LEU A 423 31.67 -31.70 30.52
N ASN A 424 31.63 -32.29 31.70
CA ASN A 424 32.47 -33.43 32.05
C ASN A 424 32.25 -34.62 31.10
N ASN A 425 33.30 -35.40 30.87
CA ASN A 425 33.27 -36.65 30.09
C ASN A 425 32.89 -36.50 28.60
N LEU A 426 32.83 -35.29 28.03
CA LEU A 426 32.56 -35.10 26.60
C LEU A 426 33.54 -35.89 25.72
N LYS A 427 34.85 -35.86 26.03
CA LYS A 427 35.84 -36.66 25.31
C LYS A 427 35.55 -38.16 25.38
N LYS A 428 35.17 -38.67 26.56
CA LYS A 428 34.80 -40.08 26.74
C LYS A 428 33.56 -40.43 25.90
N CYS A 429 32.57 -39.55 25.83
CA CYS A 429 31.41 -39.71 24.96
C CYS A 429 31.83 -39.80 23.49
N ASN A 430 32.64 -38.86 23.00
CA ASN A 430 33.16 -38.86 21.64
C ASN A 430 33.93 -40.15 21.31
N ASP A 431 34.82 -40.57 22.19
CA ASP A 431 35.69 -41.73 21.98
C ASP A 431 34.92 -43.06 22.02
N THR A 432 33.80 -43.12 22.75
CA THR A 432 33.01 -44.37 22.93
C THR A 432 31.78 -44.48 22.03
N ARG A 433 31.17 -43.35 21.66
CA ARG A 433 29.89 -43.30 20.93
C ARG A 433 29.94 -42.45 19.67
N GLY A 434 31.10 -41.88 19.35
CA GLY A 434 31.29 -41.06 18.16
C GLY A 434 30.86 -39.60 18.35
N HIS A 435 31.24 -38.77 17.38
CA HIS A 435 31.03 -37.32 17.44
C HIS A 435 29.56 -36.90 17.36
N GLU A 436 28.70 -37.67 16.68
CA GLU A 436 27.27 -37.36 16.62
C GLU A 436 26.62 -37.42 18.01
N GLU A 437 26.97 -38.42 18.82
CA GLU A 437 26.50 -38.52 20.21
C GLU A 437 27.11 -37.41 21.08
N GLY A 438 28.37 -37.04 20.85
CA GLY A 438 28.98 -35.89 21.52
C GLY A 438 28.28 -34.57 21.22
N ASP A 439 27.86 -34.36 19.98
CA ASP A 439 27.06 -33.20 19.58
C ASP A 439 25.68 -33.20 20.26
N ALA A 440 25.05 -34.37 20.39
CA ALA A 440 23.80 -34.53 21.14
C ALA A 440 23.99 -34.24 22.63
N TYR A 441 25.10 -34.71 23.22
CA TYR A 441 25.48 -34.45 24.61
C TYR A 441 25.65 -32.95 24.90
N ILE A 442 26.33 -32.22 24.01
CA ILE A 442 26.51 -30.77 24.13
C ILE A 442 25.15 -30.07 24.04
N LYS A 443 24.32 -30.44 23.06
CA LYS A 443 22.98 -29.83 22.90
C LYS A 443 22.09 -30.05 24.12
N ALA A 444 22.04 -31.26 24.66
CA ALA A 444 21.28 -31.58 25.86
C ALA A 444 21.77 -30.75 27.07
N SER A 445 23.09 -30.65 27.23
CA SER A 445 23.69 -29.84 28.29
C SER A 445 23.31 -28.36 28.19
N VAL A 446 23.39 -27.79 26.98
CA VAL A 446 23.02 -26.39 26.74
C VAL A 446 21.53 -26.16 26.96
N GLU A 447 20.68 -27.10 26.57
CA GLU A 447 19.23 -26.98 26.82
C GLU A 447 18.94 -26.92 28.32
N LEU A 448 19.58 -27.76 29.13
CA LEU A 448 19.48 -27.74 30.60
C LEU A 448 19.97 -26.40 31.20
N ILE A 449 21.10 -25.87 30.68
CA ILE A 449 21.64 -24.57 31.08
C ILE A 449 20.64 -23.44 30.74
N LEU A 450 20.10 -23.41 29.53
CA LEU A 450 19.17 -22.36 29.10
C LEU A 450 17.84 -22.41 29.85
N GLN A 451 17.33 -23.62 30.15
CA GLN A 451 16.10 -23.80 30.91
C GLN A 451 16.19 -23.31 32.37
N THR A 452 17.40 -23.14 32.91
CA THR A 452 17.63 -22.75 34.31
C THR A 452 18.22 -21.35 34.43
N LEU A 453 19.29 -21.09 33.70
CA LEU A 453 20.06 -19.84 33.76
C LEU A 453 19.74 -18.86 32.63
N GLY A 454 19.09 -19.31 31.54
CA GLY A 454 18.86 -18.49 30.35
C GLY A 454 17.93 -17.28 30.54
N THR A 455 17.11 -17.28 31.60
CA THR A 455 16.28 -16.11 31.96
C THR A 455 17.01 -15.10 32.83
N LEU A 456 18.13 -15.50 33.45
CA LEU A 456 18.94 -14.65 34.33
C LEU A 456 20.07 -13.94 33.56
N GLY A 457 20.53 -14.52 32.45
CA GLY A 457 21.70 -14.01 31.76
C GLY A 457 21.94 -14.63 30.39
N ASN A 458 22.94 -14.08 29.71
CA ASN A 458 23.39 -14.58 28.42
C ASN A 458 24.34 -15.76 28.60
N CYS A 459 24.09 -16.85 27.89
CA CYS A 459 24.97 -18.02 27.82
C CYS A 459 25.96 -17.89 26.67
N TYR A 460 27.21 -18.26 26.92
CA TYR A 460 28.33 -18.23 26.00
C TYR A 460 29.03 -19.58 25.96
N ARG A 461 29.38 -20.08 24.78
CA ARG A 461 30.31 -21.19 24.60
C ARG A 461 31.71 -20.65 24.37
N LEU A 462 32.62 -20.87 25.32
CA LEU A 462 33.99 -20.34 25.29
C LEU A 462 34.98 -21.33 24.67
N GLY A 463 34.70 -22.63 24.80
CA GLY A 463 35.53 -23.73 24.31
C GLY A 463 34.69 -24.92 23.80
N GLY A 464 35.32 -26.10 23.72
CA GLY A 464 34.63 -27.32 23.26
C GLY A 464 33.52 -27.75 24.23
N ASP A 465 33.88 -27.89 25.50
CA ASP A 465 33.08 -28.29 26.65
C ASP A 465 32.87 -27.15 27.67
N GLU A 466 33.43 -25.96 27.43
CA GLU A 466 33.38 -24.82 28.36
C GLU A 466 32.28 -23.82 28.01
N PHE A 467 31.43 -23.54 28.99
CA PHE A 467 30.32 -22.59 28.89
C PHE A 467 30.38 -21.56 30.02
N CYS A 468 29.91 -20.36 29.73
CA CYS A 468 29.83 -19.27 30.70
C CYS A 468 28.45 -18.61 30.62
N VAL A 469 27.83 -18.29 31.77
CA VAL A 469 26.65 -17.43 31.81
C VAL A 469 27.01 -16.15 32.57
N LEU A 470 26.70 -15.00 31.96
CA LEU A 470 26.84 -13.68 32.58
C LEU A 470 25.47 -13.17 33.02
N ILE A 471 25.28 -13.04 34.33
CA ILE A 471 24.03 -12.63 34.96
C ILE A 471 24.19 -11.19 35.46
N HIS A 472 23.39 -10.27 34.91
CA HIS A 472 23.40 -8.85 35.31
C HIS A 472 22.27 -8.54 36.29
N GLY A 473 22.59 -7.90 37.42
CA GLY A 473 21.59 -7.47 38.41
C GLY A 473 20.96 -8.61 39.22
N GLY A 474 21.55 -9.80 39.19
CA GLY A 474 21.15 -10.95 40.00
C GLY A 474 21.75 -10.93 41.41
N THR A 475 21.20 -11.75 42.30
CA THR A 475 21.81 -12.00 43.63
C THR A 475 22.54 -13.35 43.64
N PRO A 476 23.64 -13.50 44.41
CA PRO A 476 24.32 -14.79 44.57
C PRO A 476 23.38 -15.91 45.01
N LYS A 477 22.39 -15.60 45.84
CA LYS A 477 21.38 -16.56 46.30
C LYS A 477 20.50 -17.06 45.14
N ALA A 478 19.93 -16.15 44.34
CA ALA A 478 19.12 -16.54 43.19
C ALA A 478 19.92 -17.36 42.16
N CYS A 479 21.20 -17.02 41.96
CA CYS A 479 22.10 -17.80 41.11
C CYS A 479 22.31 -19.21 41.68
N SER A 480 22.60 -19.33 42.98
CA SER A 480 22.75 -20.62 43.66
C SER A 480 21.49 -21.49 43.56
N ASP A 481 20.31 -20.91 43.71
CA ASP A 481 19.03 -21.63 43.59
C ASP A 481 18.81 -22.19 42.17
N GLN A 482 19.22 -21.47 41.13
CA GLN A 482 19.14 -21.97 39.74
C GLN A 482 20.20 -23.02 39.43
N ILE A 483 21.40 -22.92 40.01
CA ILE A 483 22.44 -23.95 39.88
C ILE A 483 21.99 -25.26 40.53
N GLN A 484 21.34 -25.18 41.70
CA GLN A 484 20.74 -26.35 42.34
C GLN A 484 19.69 -27.02 41.43
N LYS A 485 18.81 -26.22 40.82
CA LYS A 485 17.83 -26.70 39.84
C LYS A 485 18.48 -27.29 38.58
N LEU A 486 19.62 -26.75 38.14
CA LEU A 486 20.38 -27.31 37.02
C LEU A 486 20.84 -28.73 37.34
N TRP A 487 21.36 -28.98 38.53
CA TRP A 487 21.74 -30.33 38.95
C TRP A 487 20.54 -31.27 39.04
N GLU A 488 19.44 -30.84 39.67
CA GLU A 488 18.21 -31.64 39.76
C GLU A 488 17.66 -32.02 38.38
N LYS A 489 17.61 -31.06 37.44
CA LYS A 489 17.19 -31.31 36.06
C LYS A 489 18.16 -32.20 35.29
N THR A 490 19.45 -32.09 35.55
CA THR A 490 20.47 -32.95 34.93
C THR A 490 20.30 -34.39 35.39
N GLU A 491 20.10 -34.62 36.69
CA GLU A 491 19.81 -35.95 37.22
C GLU A 491 18.50 -36.52 36.68
N GLN A 492 17.45 -35.71 36.62
CA GLN A 492 16.18 -36.11 36.04
C GLN A 492 16.33 -36.50 34.57
N PHE A 493 17.00 -35.67 33.76
CA PHE A 493 17.29 -35.95 32.36
C PHE A 493 18.02 -37.29 32.18
N ASN A 494 19.03 -37.56 33.00
CA ASN A 494 19.79 -38.80 32.96
C ASN A 494 18.94 -40.03 33.34
N LYS A 495 17.99 -39.89 34.27
CA LYS A 495 17.06 -40.97 34.65
C LYS A 495 16.03 -41.25 33.55
N GLU A 496 15.53 -40.21 32.91
CA GLU A 496 14.53 -40.31 31.84
C GLU A 496 15.12 -40.78 30.51
N ASN A 497 16.43 -40.61 30.30
CA ASN A 497 17.14 -40.96 29.07
C ASN A 497 18.30 -41.95 29.35
N PRO A 498 18.03 -43.18 29.82
CA PRO A 498 19.07 -44.13 30.23
C PRO A 498 19.95 -44.61 29.06
N GLU A 499 19.44 -44.52 27.83
CA GLU A 499 20.18 -44.90 26.62
C GLU A 499 21.18 -43.82 26.19
N ALA A 500 20.98 -42.55 26.59
CA ALA A 500 21.87 -41.44 26.25
C ALA A 500 23.14 -41.45 27.11
N PHE A 501 24.23 -40.83 26.63
CA PHE A 501 25.41 -40.67 27.47
C PHE A 501 25.10 -39.71 28.65
N PRO A 502 25.33 -40.10 29.92
CA PRO A 502 24.86 -39.34 31.07
C PRO A 502 25.55 -37.99 31.19
N VAL A 503 24.75 -36.92 31.24
CA VAL A 503 25.18 -35.52 31.33
C VAL A 503 25.72 -35.21 32.71
N HIS A 504 26.91 -34.62 32.75
CA HIS A 504 27.56 -34.13 33.97
C HIS A 504 28.13 -32.74 33.72
N ILE A 505 27.68 -31.76 34.49
CA ILE A 505 28.08 -30.35 34.37
C ILE A 505 28.73 -29.92 35.67
N ALA A 506 30.03 -29.61 35.61
CA ALA A 506 30.73 -28.94 36.71
C ALA A 506 30.41 -27.45 36.65
N VAL A 507 30.13 -26.83 37.81
CA VAL A 507 29.71 -25.43 37.88
C VAL A 507 30.49 -24.71 38.96
N GLY A 508 31.04 -23.53 38.63
CA GLY A 508 31.60 -22.57 39.57
C GLY A 508 31.02 -21.19 39.30
N PHE A 509 30.65 -20.45 40.33
CA PHE A 509 30.09 -19.12 40.15
C PHE A 509 30.62 -18.12 41.17
N VAL A 510 30.73 -16.86 40.76
CA VAL A 510 31.20 -15.79 41.63
C VAL A 510 30.70 -14.43 41.14
N SER A 511 30.48 -13.51 42.08
CA SER A 511 30.20 -12.09 41.76
C SER A 511 31.50 -11.32 41.61
N TYR A 512 31.48 -10.25 40.80
CA TYR A 512 32.54 -9.25 40.80
C TYR A 512 32.77 -8.72 42.22
N ASP A 513 34.02 -8.70 42.66
CA ASP A 513 34.43 -8.27 43.99
C ASP A 513 35.51 -7.20 43.84
N LYS A 514 35.13 -5.92 44.00
CA LYS A 514 36.03 -4.78 43.82
C LYS A 514 37.27 -4.81 44.71
N ASP A 515 37.23 -5.55 45.82
CA ASP A 515 38.34 -5.66 46.76
C ASP A 515 39.31 -6.79 46.38
N LYS A 516 38.90 -7.68 45.45
CA LYS A 516 39.68 -8.85 44.99
C LYS A 516 39.98 -8.86 43.49
N ASP A 517 39.21 -8.13 42.68
CA ASP A 517 39.27 -8.14 41.22
C ASP A 517 39.76 -6.78 40.70
N TYR A 518 40.92 -6.76 40.03
CA TYR A 518 41.42 -5.57 39.35
C TYR A 518 40.59 -5.28 38.08
N ASP A 519 40.27 -6.33 37.33
CA ASP A 519 39.42 -6.27 36.15
C ASP A 519 38.38 -7.42 36.12
N PHE A 520 37.53 -7.43 35.10
CA PHE A 520 36.52 -8.49 34.96
C PHE A 520 37.14 -9.86 34.63
N ALA A 521 38.36 -9.89 34.09
CA ALA A 521 39.06 -11.15 33.80
C ALA A 521 39.48 -11.87 35.10
N ASP A 522 39.74 -11.15 36.18
CA ASP A 522 39.97 -11.73 37.52
C ASP A 522 38.73 -12.47 38.04
N THR A 523 37.54 -11.89 37.89
CA THR A 523 36.28 -12.53 38.26
C THR A 523 36.07 -13.84 37.50
N LEU A 524 36.35 -13.83 36.18
CA LEU A 524 36.28 -15.02 35.35
C LEU A 524 37.24 -16.12 35.85
N ARG A 525 38.49 -15.76 36.16
CA ARG A 525 39.50 -16.69 36.69
C ARG A 525 39.08 -17.30 38.03
N ARG A 526 38.43 -16.52 38.90
CA ARG A 526 37.89 -17.03 40.17
C ARG A 526 36.73 -18.01 39.95
N ALA A 527 35.81 -17.70 39.03
CA ALA A 527 34.71 -18.61 38.68
C ALA A 527 35.23 -19.93 38.09
N ASP A 528 36.21 -19.84 37.19
CA ASP A 528 36.88 -20.99 36.57
C ASP A 528 37.56 -21.90 37.61
N ARG A 529 38.30 -21.32 38.56
CA ARG A 529 38.89 -22.09 39.66
C ARG A 529 37.85 -22.84 40.49
N LEU A 530 36.74 -22.19 40.84
CA LEU A 530 35.65 -22.83 41.58
C LEU A 530 34.99 -23.97 40.77
N MET A 531 34.85 -23.80 39.47
CA MET A 531 34.33 -24.83 38.57
C MET A 531 35.30 -26.02 38.54
N TYR A 532 36.60 -25.77 38.45
CA TYR A 532 37.63 -26.80 38.44
C TYR A 532 37.66 -27.62 39.74
N GLU A 533 37.55 -26.97 40.89
CA GLU A 533 37.43 -27.62 42.20
C GLU A 533 36.21 -28.57 42.26
N LYS A 534 35.06 -28.13 41.73
CA LYS A 534 33.86 -28.97 41.63
C LYS A 534 34.04 -30.13 40.65
N LYS A 535 34.65 -29.90 39.49
CA LYS A 535 34.99 -30.94 38.51
C LYS A 535 35.84 -32.05 39.14
N PHE A 536 36.83 -31.67 39.94
CA PHE A 536 37.69 -32.63 40.64
C PHE A 536 36.92 -33.47 41.68
N ALA A 537 36.08 -32.82 42.49
CA ALA A 537 35.24 -33.49 43.49
C ALA A 537 34.26 -34.49 42.86
N MET A 538 33.60 -34.10 41.76
CA MET A 538 32.68 -34.99 41.03
C MET A 538 33.38 -36.24 40.48
N LYS A 539 34.61 -36.10 39.98
CA LYS A 539 35.40 -37.25 39.49
C LYS A 539 35.78 -38.23 40.60
N HIS A 540 36.11 -37.72 41.80
CA HIS A 540 36.42 -38.58 42.95
C HIS A 540 35.19 -39.36 43.39
N GLN A 541 34.04 -38.69 43.50
CA GLN A 541 32.79 -39.32 43.90
C GLN A 541 32.31 -40.38 42.90
N GLN A 542 32.55 -40.17 41.60
CA GLN A 542 32.28 -41.18 40.56
C GLN A 542 33.24 -42.38 40.64
N ALA A 543 34.51 -42.16 40.99
CA ALA A 543 35.46 -43.25 41.16
C ALA A 543 35.12 -44.14 42.38
N GLU A 544 34.66 -43.53 43.48
CA GLU A 544 34.24 -44.25 44.70
C GLU A 544 32.92 -45.02 44.55
N CYS A 545 32.04 -44.63 43.62
CA CYS A 545 30.78 -45.36 43.37
C CYS A 545 30.93 -46.55 42.41
N VAL A 546 32.09 -46.70 41.74
CA VAL A 546 32.36 -47.76 40.75
C VAL A 546 33.38 -48.79 41.26
N GLY A 547 34.08 -48.49 42.37
CA GLY A 547 34.93 -49.44 43.11
C GLY A 547 34.17 -50.08 44.26
#